data_AF-A0A1H0A1H7-F1
#
_entry.id   AF-A0A1H0A1H7-F1
#
_cell.length_a   1.000
_cell.length_b   1.000
_cell.length_c   1.000
_cell.angle_alpha   90.00
_cell.angle_beta   90.00
_cell.angle_gamma   90.00
#
_symmetry.space_group_name_H-M   'P 1'
#
loop_
_entity.id
_entity.type
_entity.pdbx_description
1 polymer ?
#
loop_
_entity_poly.entity_id
_entity_poly.type
_entity_poly.pdbx_seq_one_letter_code
_entity_poly.pdbx_strand_id
1 'polypeptide(L)' 'MRFEIMRLDDVNGEAVDSTVVDATAVDKIVQQAAALGQRIYIRPAE' A
#
# COMPACT_ATOMS: atom_id res chain seq x y z
N MET A 1 6.62 -0.03 14.74
CA MET A 1 7.00 -0.73 13.50
C MET A 1 6.21 -0.09 12.38
N ARG A 2 6.89 0.35 11.32
CA ARG A 2 6.28 1.07 10.21
C ARG A 2 6.28 0.21 8.96
N PHE A 3 5.41 0.54 8.03
CA PHE A 3 5.26 -0.14 6.76
C PHE A 3 5.19 0.90 5.65
N GLU A 4 5.93 0.66 4.59
CA GLU A 4 5.74 1.37 3.33
C GLU A 4 4.71 0.61 2.50
N ILE A 5 3.67 1.33 2.09
CA ILE A 5 2.63 0.85 1.19
C ILE A 5 2.77 1.62 -0.11
N MET A 6 3.02 0.89 -1.20
CA MET A 6 3.11 1.43 -2.54
C MET A 6 1.85 1.07 -3.31
N ARG A 7 1.24 2.04 -4.00
CA ARG A 7 0.22 1.74 -5.01
C ARG A 7 0.92 1.46 -6.32
N LEU A 8 0.53 0.38 -6.97
CA LEU A 8 1.09 -0.04 -8.24
C LEU A 8 0.11 0.31 -9.37
N ASP A 9 0.67 0.62 -10.53
CA ASP A 9 -0.09 0.68 -11.78
C ASP A 9 -0.51 -0.73 -12.21
N ASP A 10 -1.74 -0.85 -12.70
CA ASP A 10 -2.31 -2.15 -13.06
C ASP A 10 -1.78 -2.70 -14.39
N VAL A 11 -1.23 -1.84 -15.26
CA VAL A 11 -0.73 -2.21 -16.59
C VAL A 11 0.72 -2.66 -16.52
N ASN A 12 1.60 -1.88 -15.87
CA ASN A 12 3.04 -2.14 -15.87
C ASN A 12 3.61 -2.56 -14.49
N GLY A 13 2.82 -2.45 -13.41
CA GLY A 13 3.26 -2.80 -12.06
C GLY A 13 4.25 -1.83 -11.43
N GLU A 14 4.48 -0.66 -12.05
CA GLU A 14 5.33 0.38 -11.48
C GLU A 14 4.65 1.04 -10.29
N ALA A 15 5.46 1.49 -9.32
CA ALA A 15 4.94 2.23 -8.20
C ALA A 15 4.53 3.64 -8.62
N VAL A 16 3.25 3.96 -8.49
CA VAL A 16 2.70 5.29 -8.81
C VAL A 16 2.66 6.21 -7.59
N ASP A 17 2.66 5.64 -6.39
CA ASP A 17 2.60 6.37 -5.12
C ASP A 17 3.14 5.51 -3.98
N SER A 18 3.70 6.13 -2.95
CA SER A 18 4.11 5.43 -1.72
C SER A 18 3.82 6.25 -0.47
N THR A 19 3.44 5.53 0.59
CA THR A 19 3.19 6.13 1.90
C THR A 19 3.74 5.25 3.00
N VAL A 20 4.32 5.86 4.03
CA VAL A 20 4.83 5.14 5.21
C VAL A 20 3.86 5.33 6.36
N VAL A 21 3.39 4.24 6.93
CA VAL A 21 2.37 4.22 7.98
C VAL A 21 2.76 3.33 9.14
N ASP A 22 2.18 3.59 10.31
CA ASP A 22 2.29 2.68 11.45
C ASP A 22 1.46 1.41 11.23
N ALA A 23 1.87 0.32 11.89
CA ALA A 23 1.22 -0.99 11.80
C ALA A 23 -0.30 -0.96 12.04
N THR A 24 -0.78 -0.06 12.90
CA THR A 24 -2.20 0.08 13.24
C THR A 24 -3.05 0.61 12.08
N ALA A 25 -2.44 1.31 11.12
CA ALA A 25 -3.13 1.88 9.96
C ALA A 25 -3.18 0.94 8.75
N VAL A 26 -2.39 -0.14 8.74
CA VAL A 26 -2.23 -1.04 7.59
C VAL A 26 -3.56 -1.70 7.20
N ASP A 27 -4.31 -2.23 8.17
CA ASP A 27 -5.60 -2.91 7.90
C ASP A 27 -6.59 -2.00 7.15
N LYS A 28 -6.74 -0.76 7.63
CA LYS A 28 -7.63 0.21 7.00
C LYS A 28 -7.25 0.51 5.55
N ILE A 29 -5.94 0.63 5.27
CA ILE A 29 -5.45 0.92 3.92
C ILE A 29 -5.68 -0.28 3.00
N VAL A 30 -5.44 -1.51 3.48
CA VAL A 30 -5.71 -2.73 2.72
C VAL A 30 -7.20 -2.86 2.38
N GLN A 31 -8.09 -2.62 3.34
CA GLN A 31 -9.54 -2.66 3.11
C GLN A 31 -9.98 -1.61 2.09
N GLN A 32 -9.43 -0.40 2.15
CA GLN A 32 -9.72 0.65 1.17
C GLN A 32 -9.21 0.29 -0.23
N ALA A 33 -7.99 -0.23 -0.35
CA ALA A 33 -7.44 -0.68 -1.62
C ALA A 33 -8.29 -1.80 -2.22
N ALA A 34 -8.70 -2.78 -1.41
CA ALA A 34 -9.56 -3.87 -1.84
C ALA A 34 -10.94 -3.36 -2.32
N ALA A 35 -11.55 -2.42 -1.60
CA ALA A 35 -12.83 -1.83 -1.98
C ALA A 35 -12.76 -1.05 -3.31
N LEU A 36 -11.60 -0.50 -3.65
CA LEU A 36 -11.35 0.26 -4.88
C LEU A 36 -10.73 -0.58 -6.00
N GLY A 37 -10.42 -1.85 -5.75
CA GLY A 37 -9.71 -2.72 -6.71
C GLY A 37 -8.26 -2.29 -6.97
N GLN A 38 -7.63 -1.58 -6.04
CA GLN A 38 -6.26 -1.08 -6.20
C GLN A 38 -5.23 -2.17 -5.93
N ARG A 39 -4.22 -2.25 -6.81
CA ARG A 39 -3.04 -3.07 -6.57
C ARG A 39 -2.07 -2.33 -5.65
N ILE A 40 -1.72 -2.96 -4.53
CA ILE A 40 -0.77 -2.42 -3.56
C ILE A 40 0.34 -3.41 -3.23
N TYR A 41 1.53 -2.90 -2.91
CA TYR A 41 2.66 -3.64 -2.36
C TYR A 41 3.00 -3.10 -0.98
N ILE A 42 3.20 -4.00 0.00
CA ILE A 42 3.44 -3.64 1.40
C ILE A 42 4.76 -4.25 1.83
N ARG A 43 5.65 -3.43 2.40
CA ARG A 43 6.91 -3.87 2.99
C ARG A 43 7.18 -3.19 4.33
N PRO A 44 7.95 -3.79 5.25
CA PRO A 44 8.45 -3.07 6.41
C PRO A 44 9.22 -1.82 5.98
N ALA A 45 8.92 -0.69 6.62
CA ALA A 45 9.77 0.49 6.59
C ALA A 45 10.63 0.46 7.86
N GLU A 46 11.90 0.89 7.77
CA GLU A 46 12.87 0.87 8.87
C GLU A 46 12.29 1.20 10.26
#